data_AF-A0A1C4TQU0-F1
#
_entry.id   AF-A0A1C4TQU0-F1
#
_cell.length_a   1.000
_cell.length_b   1.000
_cell.length_c   1.000
_cell.angle_alpha   90.00
_cell.angle_beta   90.00
_cell.angle_gamma   90.00
#
_symmetry.space_group_name_H-M   'P 1'
#
loop_
_entity.id
_entity.type
_entity.pdbx_description
1 polymer ?
#
loop_
_entity_poly.entity_id
_entity_poly.type
_entity_poly.pdbx_seq_one_letter_code
_entity_poly.pdbx_strand_id
1 'polypeptide(L)' 'MTTTLRPSGPLQEGADGARARHYDVCDNGRPVGSVAISTDDAFGPTAGVLRSLSVDESRRRRGRG' A
#
# COMPACT_ATOMS: atom_id res chain seq x y z
N MET A 1 -3.13 10.53 -16.73
CA MET A 1 -2.28 10.37 -15.52
C MET A 1 -3.09 9.55 -14.55
N THR A 2 -2.73 8.28 -14.39
CA THR A 2 -3.49 7.33 -13.59
C THR A 2 -2.55 6.69 -12.58
N THR A 3 -2.82 6.91 -11.31
CA THR A 3 -2.12 6.26 -10.21
C THR A 3 -2.90 5.01 -9.80
N THR A 4 -2.25 3.86 -9.76
CA THR A 4 -2.85 2.59 -9.31
C THR A 4 -1.99 1.93 -8.25
N LEU A 5 -2.61 1.10 -7.43
CA LEU A 5 -1.90 0.19 -6.52
C LEU A 5 -1.90 -1.21 -7.14
N ARG A 6 -0.70 -1.78 -7.32
CA ARG A 6 -0.53 -3.13 -7.88
C ARG A 6 0.00 -4.06 -6.78
N PRO A 7 -0.66 -5.18 -6.46
CA PRO A 7 -0.13 -6.12 -5.48
C PRO A 7 1.29 -6.56 -5.86
N SER A 8 2.24 -6.37 -4.95
CA SER A 8 3.64 -6.77 -5.14
C SER A 8 4.00 -8.05 -4.40
N GLY A 9 3.05 -8.59 -3.62
CA GLY A 9 3.19 -9.85 -2.89
C GLY A 9 1.85 -10.51 -2.54
N PRO A 10 1.89 -11.68 -1.88
CA PRO A 10 0.71 -12.35 -1.39
C PRO A 10 0.00 -11.54 -0.29
N LEU A 11 -1.28 -11.80 -0.09
CA LEU A 11 -1.99 -11.37 1.12
C LEU A 11 -1.46 -12.20 2.29
N GLN A 12 -1.10 -11.52 3.37
CA GLN A 12 -0.68 -12.14 4.63
C GLN A 12 -1.86 -12.11 5.59
N GLU A 13 -2.12 -13.22 6.27
CA GLU A 13 -3.21 -13.37 7.23
C GLU A 13 -2.64 -13.82 8.58
N GLY A 14 -2.95 -13.07 9.63
CA GLY A 14 -2.57 -13.36 11.02
C GLY A 14 -3.58 -14.29 11.70
N ALA A 15 -3.16 -14.91 12.80
CA ALA A 15 -4.00 -15.85 13.57
C ALA A 15 -5.24 -15.19 14.20
N ASP A 16 -5.22 -13.88 14.35
CA ASP A 16 -6.29 -13.00 14.81
C ASP A 16 -7.19 -12.49 13.68
N GLY A 17 -6.96 -12.94 12.43
CA GLY A 17 -7.66 -12.44 11.25
C GLY A 17 -7.13 -11.10 10.73
N ALA A 18 -6.01 -10.60 11.27
CA ALA A 18 -5.34 -9.44 10.72
C ALA A 18 -4.89 -9.72 9.29
N ARG A 19 -5.01 -8.73 8.40
CA ARG A 19 -4.61 -8.86 7.00
C ARG A 19 -3.60 -7.80 6.65
N ALA A 20 -2.55 -8.17 5.92
CA ALA A 20 -1.53 -7.24 5.45
C ALA A 20 -1.11 -7.55 4.02
N ARG A 21 -0.81 -6.51 3.24
CA ARG A 21 -0.31 -6.67 1.87
C ARG A 21 0.52 -5.47 1.43
N HIS A 22 1.51 -5.77 0.59
CA HIS A 22 2.32 -4.76 -0.09
C HIS A 22 1.81 -4.50 -1.51
N TYR A 23 1.92 -3.24 -1.93
CA TYR A 23 1.59 -2.78 -3.26
C TYR A 23 2.67 -1.87 -3.81
N ASP A 24 2.91 -1.96 -5.11
CA ASP A 24 3.61 -0.91 -5.86
C ASP A 24 2.65 0.25 -6.13
N VAL A 25 3.12 1.47 -5.92
CA VAL A 25 2.46 2.67 -6.45
C VAL A 25 2.90 2.81 -7.90
N CYS A 26 1.96 2.67 -8.82
CA CYS A 26 2.22 2.67 -10.26
C CYS A 26 1.67 3.95 -10.91
N ASP A 27 2.48 4.59 -11.75
CA ASP A 27 2.07 5.71 -12.61
C ASP A 27 2.03 5.25 -14.07
N ASN A 28 0.82 5.22 -14.65
CA ASN A 28 0.57 4.69 -15.99
C ASN A 28 1.24 3.31 -16.22
N GLY A 29 1.21 2.45 -15.19
CA GLY A 29 1.74 1.09 -15.21
C GLY A 29 3.21 0.93 -14.78
N ARG A 30 3.98 2.01 -14.59
CA ARG A 30 5.36 1.93 -14.10
C ARG A 30 5.43 2.12 -12.58
N PRO A 31 6.09 1.22 -11.82
CA PRO A 31 6.33 1.42 -10.39
C PRO A 31 7.15 2.70 -10.13
N VAL A 32 6.70 3.50 -9.18
CA VAL A 32 7.32 4.77 -8.76
C VAL A 32 7.36 4.93 -7.23
N GLY A 33 7.10 3.85 -6.50
CA GLY A 33 6.97 3.85 -5.06
C GLY A 33 6.31 2.58 -4.55
N SER A 34 6.10 2.51 -3.24
CA SER A 34 5.47 1.37 -2.58
C SER A 34 4.63 1.81 -1.38
N VAL A 35 3.64 0.99 -1.05
CA VAL A 35 2.77 1.18 0.11
C VAL A 35 2.51 -0.17 0.77
N ALA A 36 2.53 -0.21 2.10
CA ALA A 36 2.13 -1.36 2.89
C ALA A 36 0.84 -1.02 3.65
N ILE A 37 -0.18 -1.85 3.48
CA ILE A 37 -1.49 -1.67 4.10
C ILE A 37 -1.78 -2.90 4.96
N SER A 38 -2.27 -2.68 6.18
CA SER A 38 -2.80 -3.74 7.03
C SER A 38 -4.17 -3.38 7.60
N THR A 39 -4.82 -4.32 8.27
CA THR A 39 -5.88 -4.01 9.24
C THR A 39 -5.29 -3.41 10.51
N ASP A 40 -6.12 -2.72 11.28
CA ASP A 40 -5.76 -2.21 12.60
C ASP A 40 -5.82 -3.32 13.66
N ASP A 41 -4.95 -3.24 14.67
CA ASP A 41 -4.84 -4.28 15.70
C ASP A 41 -5.97 -4.17 16.75
N ALA A 42 -6.51 -2.96 16.99
CA ALA A 42 -7.59 -2.73 17.95
C ALA A 42 -8.98 -2.77 17.29
N PHE A 43 -9.10 -2.25 16.07
CA PHE A 43 -10.38 -2.17 15.34
C PHE A 43 -10.56 -3.31 14.32
N GLY A 44 -9.56 -4.18 14.16
CA GLY A 44 -9.62 -5.34 13.28
C GLY A 44 -9.93 -4.96 11.83
N PRO A 45 -10.73 -5.75 11.09
CA PRO A 45 -10.99 -5.53 9.67
C PRO A 45 -11.86 -4.30 9.37
N THR A 46 -12.34 -3.59 10.40
CA THR A 46 -13.16 -2.39 10.23
C THR A 46 -12.32 -1.13 9.99
N ALA A 47 -11.01 -1.18 10.28
CA ALA A 47 -10.08 -0.10 10.01
C ALA A 47 -8.82 -0.62 9.31
N GLY A 48 -8.26 0.20 8.41
CA GLY A 48 -7.01 -0.05 7.72
C GLY A 48 -5.90 0.87 8.20
N VAL A 49 -4.67 0.37 8.25
CA VAL A 49 -3.47 1.09 8.64
C VAL A 49 -2.51 1.15 7.46
N LEU A 50 -2.06 2.36 7.13
CA LEU A 50 -0.91 2.58 6.24
C LEU A 50 0.38 2.38 7.05
N ARG A 51 0.99 1.20 6.93
CA ARG A 51 2.23 0.86 7.66
C ARG A 51 3.45 1.55 7.06
N SER A 52 3.44 1.80 5.75
CA SER A 52 4.45 2.62 5.07
C SER A 52 3.89 3.19 3.78
N LEU A 53 4.42 4.36 3.38
CA LEU A 53 4.17 4.98 2.09
C LEU A 53 5.45 5.63 1.59
N SER A 54 5.85 5.30 0.37
CA SER A 54 7.02 5.88 -0.28
C SER A 54 6.72 6.15 -1.74
N VAL A 55 7.20 7.31 -2.22
CA VAL A 55 7.26 7.67 -3.63
C VAL A 55 8.71 8.03 -3.93
N ASP A 56 9.24 7.56 -5.05
CA ASP A 56 10.58 7.88 -5.53
C ASP A 56 10.77 9.39 -5.57
N GLU A 57 11.89 9.90 -5.07
CA GLU A 57 12.12 11.35 -4.90
C GLU A 57 11.86 12.13 -6.21
N SER A 58 12.39 11.62 -7.33
CA SER A 58 12.21 12.21 -8.67
C SER A 58 10.76 12.26 -9.16
N ARG A 59 9.85 11.52 -8.50
CA ARG A 59 8.43 11.37 -8.83
C ARG A 59 7.49 12.04 -7.82
N ARG A 60 8.01 12.64 -6.75
CA ARG A 60 7.22 13.34 -5.72
C ARG A 60 6.59 14.64 -6.22
N ARG A 61 5.71 15.22 -5.39
CA ARG A 61 5.02 16.51 -5.62
C ARG A 61 4.14 16.55 -6.88
N ARG A 62 3.60 15.39 -7.23
CA ARG A 62 2.67 15.22 -8.36
C ARG A 62 1.38 14.50 -7.96
N GLY A 63 0.99 14.54 -6.69
CA GLY A 63 -0.28 13.99 -6.18
C GLY A 63 -0.39 12.46 -6.16
N ARG A 64 0.72 11.74 -5.91
CA ARG A 64 0.79 10.26 -5.91
C ARG A 64 0.89 9.64 -4.50
N GLY A 65 0.99 10.48 -3.47
CA GLY A 65 1.13 10.09 -2.07
C GLY A 65 0.75 11.24 -1.17
#